data_AF-A0A4Q2DIJ3-F1
#
_entry.id   AF-A0A4Q2DIJ3-F1
#
_cell.length_a   1.000
_cell.length_b   1.000
_cell.length_c   1.000
_cell.angle_alpha   90.00
_cell.angle_beta   90.00
_cell.angle_gamma   90.00
#
_symmetry.space_group_name_H-M   'P 1'
#
loop_
_entity.id
_entity.type
_entity.pdbx_description
1 polymer ?
#
loop_
_entity_poly.entity_id
_entity_poly.type
_entity_poly.pdbx_seq_one_letter_code
_entity_poly.pdbx_strand_id
1 'polypeptide(L)'
;MNQQHGKRPRRSGGSATGELSPTAAWRESKRPRILSKVHTTLQGVRDPTAKSACRNKLSREEKAVLEELATALSPRGSRYPDIGKGMPSQPFEPQALHFERIPTVSHMIEALNKEFMMPDTDDEDDIQDEVPCLASTSNTSDIIEARIREIMVPDTDDEDDIQDEVPSPPSTFDTGDGQPSYESDNEDEDDSDCRTNDDTSGTGSSDLYSVVTESLGYITSEDGSLLGDVVSDAILEASLEDLKITDYNDLLSMDRTMKRNLLQNIDLAILRRLQLKKLIDEIDIGTVLLDRLDQDLRRLTLNATSVLRMMELTDTVISGSFIHPVIGRGTLVPNDLDLFTTLKTFGMVLSYLGKKGYGSCKEVYPQGSRRPAYMSNLEDISFIFELRNKKAYKINVIVSKGRPLLPILQFHSTPVMNYIAYHGLVCLYDITIYQLGINNYVNPPARVQQCIVKYERRGFEIWDRFEEEHTCKIDGCCPQTIRSLFDRDVVHFRFPDSAEVPHGELRKSEAEVAVWRLATGAMCKATTNDDAGFVICDSEYTVLRR
;
A
#
# COMPACT_ATOMS: atom_id res chain seq x y z
N MET A 1 -82.01 38.10 -11.73
CA MET A 1 -80.90 37.15 -11.92
C MET A 1 -79.59 37.87 -11.65
N ASN A 2 -78.99 37.63 -10.48
CA ASN A 2 -77.55 37.67 -10.19
C ASN A 2 -77.38 37.55 -8.68
N GLN A 3 -77.08 36.32 -8.23
CA GLN A 3 -76.83 35.97 -6.84
C GLN A 3 -75.41 36.38 -6.45
N GLN A 4 -75.32 37.02 -5.30
CA GLN A 4 -74.09 37.32 -4.58
C GLN A 4 -73.52 36.03 -3.98
N HIS A 5 -72.22 35.77 -4.18
CA HIS A 5 -71.49 34.77 -3.41
C HIS A 5 -70.50 35.44 -2.45
N GLY A 6 -70.80 35.26 -1.16
CA GLY A 6 -70.00 35.70 -0.03
C GLY A 6 -68.75 34.82 0.18
N LYS A 7 -67.72 35.48 0.71
CA LYS A 7 -66.45 34.92 1.16
C LYS A 7 -66.68 33.92 2.29
N ARG A 8 -65.96 32.78 2.27
CA ARG A 8 -65.78 31.85 3.41
C ARG A 8 -64.31 31.77 3.83
N PRO A 9 -64.03 31.53 5.12
CA PRO A 9 -62.71 31.71 5.73
C PRO A 9 -61.76 30.52 5.53
N ARG A 10 -60.46 30.83 5.65
CA ARG A 10 -59.32 29.90 5.68
C ARG A 10 -59.51 28.80 6.73
N ARG A 11 -59.33 27.54 6.31
CA ARG A 11 -59.04 26.40 7.20
C ARG A 11 -57.57 26.03 7.04
N SER A 12 -56.81 26.18 8.13
CA SER A 12 -55.53 25.54 8.37
C SER A 12 -55.76 24.10 8.82
N GLY A 13 -55.18 23.14 8.11
CA GLY A 13 -55.06 21.73 8.48
C GLY A 13 -54.13 21.09 7.47
N GLY A 14 -53.21 20.20 7.80
CA GLY A 14 -52.77 19.60 9.04
C GLY A 14 -51.51 18.82 8.66
N SER A 15 -50.56 18.71 9.59
CA SER A 15 -49.31 17.96 9.40
C SER A 15 -49.62 16.50 9.09
N ALA A 16 -49.35 16.06 7.86
CA ALA A 16 -49.39 14.65 7.48
C ALA A 16 -48.05 14.02 7.88
N THR A 17 -47.99 13.40 9.06
CA THR A 17 -46.99 12.37 9.33
C THR A 17 -47.38 11.17 8.46
N GLY A 18 -46.70 11.02 7.32
CA GLY A 18 -46.91 9.91 6.40
C GLY A 18 -46.43 8.61 7.02
N GLU A 19 -47.31 7.90 7.72
CA GLU A 19 -47.09 6.49 8.01
C GLU A 19 -47.06 5.73 6.67
N LEU A 20 -45.93 5.10 6.40
CA LEU A 20 -45.80 4.17 5.29
C LEU A 20 -46.90 3.11 5.42
N SER A 21 -47.56 2.79 4.31
CA SER A 21 -48.55 1.71 4.32
C SER A 21 -47.89 0.42 4.84
N PRO A 22 -48.62 -0.48 5.53
CA PRO A 22 -48.06 -1.73 6.04
C PRO A 22 -47.33 -2.56 4.96
N THR A 23 -47.73 -2.41 3.70
CA THR A 23 -47.08 -3.04 2.55
C THR A 23 -45.75 -2.38 2.17
N ALA A 24 -45.62 -1.07 2.35
CA ALA A 24 -44.35 -0.34 2.15
C ALA A 24 -43.38 -0.63 3.29
N ALA A 25 -43.82 -0.58 4.56
CA ALA A 25 -43.00 -0.94 5.71
C ALA A 25 -42.50 -2.41 5.66
N TRP A 26 -43.36 -3.33 5.21
CA TRP A 26 -42.99 -4.73 5.00
C TRP A 26 -41.97 -4.92 3.86
N ARG A 27 -42.03 -4.12 2.79
CA ARG A 27 -41.03 -4.13 1.71
C ARG A 27 -39.69 -3.54 2.16
N GLU A 28 -39.70 -2.44 2.91
CA GLU A 28 -38.50 -1.81 3.46
C GLU A 28 -37.71 -2.78 4.35
N SER A 29 -38.39 -3.51 5.24
CA SER A 29 -37.74 -4.45 6.17
C SER A 29 -37.10 -5.69 5.51
N LYS A 30 -37.50 -6.06 4.29
CA LYS A 30 -36.90 -7.19 3.55
C LYS A 30 -35.83 -6.78 2.55
N ARG A 31 -35.75 -5.49 2.24
CA ARG A 31 -34.84 -4.91 1.23
C ARG A 31 -33.36 -5.29 1.46
N PRO A 32 -32.81 -5.25 2.68
CA PRO A 32 -31.40 -5.62 2.92
C PRO A 32 -31.10 -7.09 2.60
N ARG A 33 -32.00 -8.01 2.98
CA ARG A 33 -31.87 -9.45 2.69
C ARG A 33 -31.96 -9.76 1.20
N ILE A 34 -32.82 -9.04 0.48
CA ILE A 34 -32.97 -9.16 -0.98
C ILE A 34 -31.71 -8.66 -1.68
N LEU A 35 -31.16 -7.51 -1.26
CA LEU A 35 -29.93 -6.94 -1.80
C LEU A 35 -28.70 -7.85 -1.58
N SER A 36 -28.53 -8.39 -0.37
CA SER A 36 -27.46 -9.34 -0.06
C SER A 36 -27.54 -10.59 -0.94
N LYS A 37 -28.74 -11.14 -1.14
CA LYS A 37 -28.94 -12.33 -1.97
C LYS A 37 -28.70 -12.07 -3.46
N VAL A 38 -29.10 -10.90 -3.98
CA VAL A 38 -28.82 -10.47 -5.36
C VAL A 38 -27.32 -10.31 -5.57
N HIS A 39 -26.63 -9.67 -4.62
CA HIS A 39 -25.19 -9.45 -4.66
C HIS A 39 -24.42 -10.78 -4.69
N THR A 40 -24.71 -11.69 -3.76
CA THR A 40 -24.09 -13.04 -3.70
C THR A 40 -24.37 -13.86 -4.96
N THR A 41 -25.57 -13.76 -5.53
CA THR A 41 -25.94 -14.48 -6.77
C THR A 41 -25.19 -13.95 -7.99
N LEU A 42 -24.81 -12.68 -8.01
CA LEU A 42 -24.15 -12.03 -9.15
C LEU A 42 -22.62 -12.00 -9.05
N GLN A 43 -22.05 -11.98 -7.83
CA GLN A 43 -20.60 -11.99 -7.61
C GLN A 43 -19.93 -13.31 -8.05
N GLY A 44 -20.65 -14.44 -8.02
CA GLY A 44 -20.11 -15.74 -8.42
C GLY A 44 -20.01 -15.98 -9.93
N VAL A 45 -20.45 -15.03 -10.78
CA VAL A 45 -20.61 -15.26 -12.22
C VAL A 45 -19.74 -14.28 -13.01
N ARG A 46 -18.57 -14.74 -13.49
CA ARG A 46 -17.61 -13.91 -14.23
C ARG A 46 -18.00 -13.66 -15.69
N ASP A 47 -18.80 -14.55 -16.30
CA ASP A 47 -19.24 -14.45 -17.70
C ASP A 47 -20.49 -13.54 -17.85
N PRO A 48 -20.46 -12.48 -18.69
CA PRO A 48 -21.59 -11.59 -18.94
C PRO A 48 -22.86 -12.30 -19.43
N THR A 49 -22.71 -13.35 -20.23
CA THR A 49 -23.80 -14.16 -20.79
C THR A 49 -24.47 -14.99 -19.67
N ALA A 50 -23.65 -15.52 -18.76
CA ALA A 50 -24.12 -16.20 -17.57
C ALA A 50 -24.73 -15.24 -16.54
N LYS A 51 -24.27 -13.99 -16.42
CA LYS A 51 -24.91 -12.96 -15.58
C LYS A 51 -26.34 -12.68 -16.05
N SER A 52 -26.56 -12.60 -17.37
CA SER A 52 -27.89 -12.44 -17.96
C SER A 52 -28.81 -13.65 -17.67
N ALA A 53 -28.27 -14.87 -17.79
CA ALA A 53 -29.01 -16.08 -17.43
C ALA A 53 -29.32 -16.17 -15.92
N CYS A 54 -28.42 -15.71 -15.04
CA CYS A 54 -28.65 -15.65 -13.60
C CYS A 54 -29.66 -14.56 -13.21
N ARG A 55 -29.70 -13.42 -13.91
CA ARG A 55 -30.77 -12.42 -13.73
C ARG A 55 -32.16 -13.01 -13.97
N ASN A 56 -32.30 -13.96 -14.89
CA ASN A 56 -33.58 -14.64 -15.14
C ASN A 56 -34.01 -15.57 -13.98
N LYS A 57 -33.07 -16.08 -13.18
CA LYS A 57 -33.33 -16.93 -12.00
C LYS A 57 -33.72 -16.14 -10.75
N LEU A 58 -33.55 -14.81 -10.76
CA LEU A 58 -34.00 -13.96 -9.68
C LEU A 58 -35.52 -13.97 -9.56
N SER A 59 -36.00 -13.96 -8.31
CA SER A 59 -37.41 -13.78 -7.98
C SER A 59 -37.92 -12.42 -8.47
N ARG A 60 -39.25 -12.28 -8.54
CA ARG A 60 -39.89 -11.03 -8.98
C ARG A 60 -39.51 -9.83 -8.09
N GLU A 61 -39.29 -10.05 -6.80
CA GLU A 61 -38.91 -9.03 -5.83
C GLU A 61 -37.45 -8.58 -6.03
N GLU A 62 -36.53 -9.54 -6.24
CA GLU A 62 -35.12 -9.27 -6.55
C GLU A 62 -34.95 -8.51 -7.88
N LYS A 63 -35.74 -8.87 -8.90
CA LYS A 63 -35.76 -8.16 -10.20
C LYS A 63 -36.25 -6.72 -10.07
N ALA A 64 -37.29 -6.48 -9.26
CA ALA A 64 -37.82 -5.14 -9.04
C ALA A 64 -36.81 -4.22 -8.35
N VAL A 65 -36.06 -4.74 -7.36
CA VAL A 65 -34.99 -3.98 -6.69
C VAL A 65 -33.84 -3.63 -7.65
N LEU A 66 -33.47 -4.55 -8.56
CA LEU A 66 -32.47 -4.27 -9.59
C LEU A 66 -32.91 -3.21 -10.60
N GLU A 67 -34.18 -3.22 -10.99
CA GLU A 67 -34.74 -2.25 -11.94
C GLU A 67 -34.88 -0.85 -11.32
N GLU A 68 -35.22 -0.78 -10.02
CA GLU A 68 -35.23 0.45 -9.24
C GLU A 68 -33.82 1.06 -9.13
N LEU A 69 -32.80 0.24 -8.85
CA LEU A 69 -31.39 0.65 -8.84
C LEU A 69 -30.93 1.13 -10.22
N ALA A 70 -31.25 0.38 -11.29
CA ALA A 70 -30.89 0.78 -12.66
C ALA A 70 -31.56 2.09 -13.09
N THR A 71 -32.76 2.36 -12.59
CA THR A 71 -33.48 3.62 -12.84
C THR A 71 -32.89 4.78 -12.05
N ALA A 72 -32.48 4.55 -10.80
CA ALA A 72 -31.82 5.55 -9.96
C ALA A 72 -30.44 5.97 -10.51
N LEU A 73 -29.75 5.04 -11.18
CA LEU A 73 -28.40 5.24 -11.74
C LEU A 73 -28.41 5.77 -13.19
N SER A 74 -29.57 6.04 -13.80
CA SER A 74 -29.64 6.53 -15.18
C SER A 74 -29.43 8.06 -15.23
N PRO A 75 -28.45 8.58 -16.01
CA PRO A 75 -28.10 10.00 -15.97
C PRO A 75 -29.24 10.90 -16.44
N ARG A 76 -29.72 11.80 -15.56
CA ARG A 76 -30.55 12.94 -15.97
C ARG A 76 -29.62 14.05 -16.45
N GLY A 77 -29.68 14.34 -17.76
CA GLY A 77 -28.80 15.31 -18.41
C GLY A 77 -28.78 16.69 -17.74
N SER A 78 -27.57 17.17 -17.46
CA SER A 78 -27.32 18.53 -16.96
C SER A 78 -26.42 19.30 -17.92
N ARG A 79 -26.84 20.53 -18.22
CA ARG A 79 -26.00 21.57 -18.82
C ARG A 79 -25.08 22.10 -17.72
N TYR A 80 -23.77 22.14 -17.98
CA TYR A 80 -22.79 22.76 -17.10
C TYR A 80 -22.62 24.26 -17.43
N PRO A 81 -22.42 25.14 -16.42
CA PRO A 81 -21.86 26.47 -16.62
C PRO A 81 -20.33 26.43 -16.61
N ASP A 82 -19.73 27.20 -17.52
CA ASP A 82 -18.28 27.44 -17.61
C ASP A 82 -17.73 28.07 -16.33
N ILE A 83 -16.69 27.45 -15.74
CA ILE A 83 -15.89 28.03 -14.66
C ILE A 83 -14.43 28.12 -15.13
N GLY A 84 -13.89 29.33 -15.01
CA GLY A 84 -12.64 29.78 -15.62
C GLY A 84 -11.35 29.15 -15.09
N LYS A 85 -10.33 29.26 -15.93
CA LYS A 85 -8.98 28.69 -15.78
C LYS A 85 -8.16 29.48 -14.75
N GLY A 86 -7.70 28.81 -13.70
CA GLY A 86 -6.70 29.31 -12.75
C GLY A 86 -5.27 29.01 -13.22
N MET A 87 -4.34 29.93 -12.93
CA MET A 87 -2.92 29.89 -13.32
C MET A 87 -2.06 29.04 -12.35
N PRO A 88 -0.90 28.53 -12.81
CA PRO A 88 -0.02 27.63 -12.05
C PRO A 88 0.96 28.36 -11.12
N SER A 89 1.27 27.74 -9.97
CA SER A 89 2.25 28.19 -8.98
C SER A 89 3.69 27.79 -9.36
N GLN A 90 4.65 28.65 -9.01
CA GLN A 90 6.10 28.43 -9.19
C GLN A 90 6.78 27.84 -7.93
N PRO A 91 7.99 27.25 -8.06
CA PRO A 91 8.63 26.40 -7.06
C PRO A 91 9.42 27.17 -5.98
N PHE A 92 9.52 26.57 -4.79
CA PHE A 92 10.24 27.07 -3.62
C PHE A 92 11.75 26.72 -3.65
N GLU A 93 12.61 27.65 -3.23
CA GLU A 93 14.01 27.37 -2.86
C GLU A 93 14.11 26.93 -1.38
N PRO A 94 14.93 25.92 -1.04
CA PRO A 94 15.05 25.41 0.32
C PRO A 94 16.02 26.26 1.17
N GLN A 95 15.59 26.59 2.38
CA GLN A 95 16.44 27.19 3.41
C GLN A 95 17.32 26.12 4.07
N ALA A 96 18.62 26.41 4.17
CA ALA A 96 19.60 25.56 4.83
C ALA A 96 19.35 25.50 6.34
N LEU A 97 18.97 24.32 6.83
CA LEU A 97 18.89 24.01 8.27
C LEU A 97 20.24 23.48 8.77
N HIS A 98 20.70 24.08 9.88
CA HIS A 98 21.88 23.65 10.61
C HIS A 98 21.65 22.28 11.27
N PHE A 99 22.40 21.27 10.84
CA PHE A 99 22.41 19.94 11.47
C PHE A 99 23.29 19.95 12.73
N GLU A 100 22.68 19.68 13.88
CA GLU A 100 23.40 19.23 15.06
C GLU A 100 23.83 17.76 14.90
N ARG A 101 24.91 17.39 15.58
CA ARG A 101 25.73 16.19 15.34
C ARG A 101 24.94 14.89 15.44
N ILE A 102 24.94 14.13 14.35
CA ILE A 102 24.45 12.76 14.25
C ILE A 102 25.36 11.82 15.07
N PRO A 103 24.82 10.88 15.89
CA PRO A 103 25.61 9.87 16.58
C PRO A 103 26.41 9.00 15.60
N THR A 104 27.64 8.63 15.96
CA THR A 104 28.47 7.76 15.13
C THR A 104 27.93 6.33 15.11
N VAL A 105 28.12 5.61 14.00
CA VAL A 105 27.72 4.20 13.84
C VAL A 105 28.28 3.31 14.97
N SER A 106 29.48 3.61 15.49
CA SER A 106 30.02 2.91 16.68
C SER A 106 29.15 3.09 17.93
N HIS A 107 28.63 4.29 18.20
CA HIS A 107 27.71 4.50 19.34
C HIS A 107 26.39 3.75 19.15
N MET A 108 25.90 3.63 17.92
CA MET A 108 24.68 2.87 17.62
C MET A 108 24.90 1.36 17.75
N ILE A 109 26.05 0.85 17.29
CA ILE A 109 26.45 -0.56 17.46
C ILE A 109 26.67 -0.89 18.95
N GLU A 110 27.25 0.02 19.71
CA GLU A 110 27.44 -0.15 21.16
C GLU A 110 26.10 -0.14 21.91
N ALA A 111 25.17 0.75 21.55
CA ALA A 111 23.81 0.75 22.09
C ALA A 111 23.08 -0.58 21.79
N LEU A 112 23.19 -1.08 20.55
CA LEU A 112 22.67 -2.38 20.16
C LEU A 112 23.32 -3.53 20.94
N ASN A 113 24.66 -3.58 21.04
CA ASN A 113 25.33 -4.67 21.75
C ASN A 113 25.04 -4.63 23.26
N LYS A 114 24.84 -3.45 23.84
CA LYS A 114 24.52 -3.27 25.27
C LYS A 114 23.08 -3.68 25.61
N GLU A 115 22.12 -3.46 24.69
CA GLU A 115 20.72 -3.87 24.89
C GLU A 115 20.44 -5.32 24.44
N PHE A 116 21.11 -5.82 23.40
CA PHE A 116 20.89 -7.19 22.87
C PHE A 116 21.69 -8.30 23.58
N MET A 117 22.53 -7.94 24.56
CA MET A 117 23.24 -8.87 25.45
C MET A 117 22.53 -9.05 26.80
N MET A 118 21.26 -8.66 26.93
CA MET A 118 20.41 -9.23 27.97
C MET A 118 20.24 -10.72 27.63
N PRO A 119 20.85 -11.65 28.40
CA PRO A 119 20.56 -13.05 28.22
C PRO A 119 19.05 -13.22 28.49
N ASP A 120 18.38 -14.09 27.74
CA ASP A 120 17.17 -14.73 28.26
C ASP A 120 17.64 -15.54 29.48
N THR A 121 17.71 -14.91 30.66
CA THR A 121 18.18 -15.53 31.90
C THR A 121 17.12 -16.48 32.42
N ASP A 122 17.10 -17.67 31.85
CA ASP A 122 16.83 -18.94 32.54
C ASP A 122 17.94 -19.88 32.08
N ASP A 123 19.14 -19.70 32.65
CA ASP A 123 20.22 -20.69 32.81
C ASP A 123 21.54 -19.92 33.04
N GLU A 124 21.88 -19.74 34.33
CA GLU A 124 23.24 -19.36 34.73
C GLU A 124 24.15 -20.58 34.60
N ASP A 125 25.29 -20.44 33.93
CA ASP A 125 26.57 -21.00 34.39
C ASP A 125 27.75 -20.35 33.64
N ASP A 126 28.80 -20.11 34.42
CA ASP A 126 30.03 -19.36 34.17
C ASP A 126 30.76 -19.63 32.83
N ILE A 127 31.31 -18.56 32.22
CA ILE A 127 32.69 -18.47 31.68
C ILE A 127 33.04 -16.98 31.48
N GLN A 128 34.10 -16.53 32.14
CA GLN A 128 34.75 -15.23 31.92
C GLN A 128 35.94 -15.43 30.98
N ASP A 129 36.00 -14.67 29.87
CA ASP A 129 37.25 -14.40 29.16
C ASP A 129 37.27 -12.95 28.63
N GLU A 130 38.37 -12.26 28.92
CA GLU A 130 38.63 -10.86 28.60
C GLU A 130 38.95 -10.66 27.09
N VAL A 131 38.37 -9.63 26.47
CA VAL A 131 38.74 -9.18 25.11
C VAL A 131 39.29 -7.75 25.14
N PRO A 132 40.41 -7.43 24.47
CA PRO A 132 41.04 -6.11 24.55
C PRO A 132 40.45 -5.08 23.57
N CYS A 133 40.33 -3.83 24.04
CA CYS A 133 39.92 -2.65 23.27
C CYS A 133 40.91 -2.29 22.15
N LEU A 134 40.40 -1.97 20.95
CA LEU A 134 41.18 -1.41 19.84
C LEU A 134 40.61 -0.07 19.35
N ALA A 135 41.53 0.83 19.01
CA ALA A 135 41.34 2.24 18.72
C ALA A 135 40.79 2.54 17.31
N SER A 136 40.13 3.69 17.19
CA SER A 136 39.46 4.19 15.97
C SER A 136 40.44 4.67 14.89
N THR A 137 40.24 4.23 13.65
CA THR A 137 40.74 4.95 12.46
C THR A 137 39.64 5.07 11.41
N SER A 138 39.67 6.20 10.70
CA SER A 138 38.69 6.68 9.73
C SER A 138 38.91 6.05 8.34
N ASN A 139 38.13 5.03 8.00
CA ASN A 139 37.71 4.73 6.63
C ASN A 139 36.59 3.66 6.66
N THR A 140 35.36 4.12 6.89
CA THR A 140 34.18 3.25 7.05
C THR A 140 33.78 2.50 5.78
N SER A 141 34.09 3.03 4.58
CA SER A 141 33.78 2.34 3.31
C SER A 141 34.63 1.08 3.11
N ASP A 142 35.94 1.17 3.36
CA ASP A 142 36.87 0.05 3.18
C ASP A 142 36.65 -1.04 4.24
N ILE A 143 36.25 -0.65 5.46
CA ILE A 143 35.93 -1.58 6.55
C ILE A 143 34.61 -2.31 6.26
N ILE A 144 33.59 -1.63 5.71
CA ILE A 144 32.33 -2.28 5.31
C ILE A 144 32.59 -3.24 4.15
N GLU A 145 33.36 -2.86 3.13
CA GLU A 145 33.75 -3.78 2.06
C GLU A 145 34.58 -4.97 2.57
N ALA A 146 35.52 -4.75 3.49
CA ALA A 146 36.30 -5.82 4.10
C ALA A 146 35.42 -6.78 4.92
N ARG A 147 34.46 -6.25 5.70
CA ARG A 147 33.53 -7.07 6.47
C ARG A 147 32.50 -7.79 5.61
N ILE A 148 32.03 -7.18 4.52
CA ILE A 148 31.18 -7.86 3.53
C ILE A 148 31.97 -9.02 2.92
N ARG A 149 33.24 -8.82 2.54
CA ARG A 149 34.10 -9.92 2.08
C ARG A 149 34.31 -11.00 3.15
N GLU A 150 34.43 -10.62 4.42
CA GLU A 150 34.60 -11.55 5.55
C GLU A 150 33.32 -12.37 5.84
N ILE A 151 32.13 -11.76 5.71
CA ILE A 151 30.83 -12.45 5.85
C ILE A 151 30.52 -13.33 4.62
N MET A 152 31.06 -12.98 3.45
CA MET A 152 30.82 -13.70 2.18
C MET A 152 31.80 -14.84 1.89
N VAL A 153 32.69 -15.22 2.82
CA VAL A 153 33.51 -16.43 2.65
C VAL A 153 32.62 -17.65 2.89
N PRO A 154 32.33 -18.48 1.87
CA PRO A 154 31.66 -19.75 2.10
C PRO A 154 32.60 -20.68 2.88
N ASP A 155 32.08 -21.39 3.88
CA ASP A 155 32.75 -22.55 4.47
C ASP A 155 32.99 -23.59 3.37
N THR A 156 34.20 -23.61 2.79
CA THR A 156 34.63 -24.61 1.82
C THR A 156 35.34 -25.74 2.55
N ASP A 157 34.59 -26.54 3.32
CA ASP A 157 35.03 -27.82 3.84
C ASP A 157 33.84 -28.78 3.71
N ASP A 158 33.60 -29.31 2.51
CA ASP A 158 32.85 -30.54 2.22
C ASP A 158 32.77 -30.72 0.67
N GLU A 159 33.90 -31.08 0.04
CA GLU A 159 33.89 -31.75 -1.27
C GLU A 159 34.14 -33.24 -1.04
N ASP A 160 33.07 -34.03 -1.01
CA ASP A 160 33.12 -35.47 -1.20
C ASP A 160 32.50 -35.83 -2.57
N ASP A 161 33.31 -36.57 -3.33
CA ASP A 161 33.09 -37.12 -4.66
C ASP A 161 31.71 -37.78 -4.88
N ILE A 162 30.95 -37.28 -5.86
CA ILE A 162 29.98 -38.10 -6.62
C ILE A 162 30.13 -37.77 -8.11
N GLN A 163 30.82 -38.66 -8.83
CA GLN A 163 30.80 -38.74 -10.27
C GLN A 163 29.56 -39.52 -10.70
N ASP A 164 28.62 -38.88 -11.41
CA ASP A 164 27.59 -39.58 -12.17
C ASP A 164 27.62 -39.12 -13.65
N GLU A 165 27.83 -40.11 -14.51
CA GLU A 165 27.83 -40.00 -15.97
C GLU A 165 26.43 -39.64 -16.50
N VAL A 166 26.35 -38.66 -17.40
CA VAL A 166 25.16 -38.42 -18.23
C VAL A 166 25.56 -38.39 -19.70
N PRO A 167 24.88 -39.17 -20.58
CA PRO A 167 25.28 -39.34 -21.97
C PRO A 167 24.79 -38.21 -22.89
N SER A 168 25.61 -37.94 -23.92
CA SER A 168 25.39 -36.96 -24.98
C SER A 168 24.12 -37.20 -25.80
N PRO A 169 23.40 -36.14 -26.23
CA PRO A 169 22.37 -36.26 -27.26
C PRO A 169 22.97 -36.15 -28.68
N PRO A 170 22.33 -36.76 -29.69
CA PRO A 170 22.85 -36.82 -31.05
C PRO A 170 22.55 -35.55 -31.85
N SER A 171 23.50 -35.22 -32.72
CA SER A 171 23.41 -34.27 -33.82
C SER A 171 22.37 -34.67 -34.87
N THR A 172 21.64 -33.69 -35.43
CA THR A 172 21.42 -33.44 -36.89
C THR A 172 20.17 -32.55 -37.08
N PHE A 173 20.32 -31.41 -37.76
CA PHE A 173 19.82 -31.20 -39.13
C PHE A 173 20.06 -29.75 -39.58
N ASP A 174 20.55 -29.68 -40.81
CA ASP A 174 20.88 -28.54 -41.65
C ASP A 174 19.63 -28.08 -42.45
N THR A 175 19.77 -26.97 -43.19
CA THR A 175 18.78 -26.15 -43.96
C THR A 175 18.30 -24.91 -43.21
N GLY A 176 18.35 -23.68 -43.74
CA GLY A 176 18.71 -23.16 -45.06
C GLY A 176 18.05 -21.78 -45.22
N ASP A 177 18.82 -20.80 -45.68
CA ASP A 177 18.50 -19.54 -46.38
C ASP A 177 17.23 -18.71 -46.10
N GLY A 178 17.44 -17.39 -45.93
CA GLY A 178 16.42 -16.38 -46.25
C GLY A 178 16.59 -15.02 -45.56
N GLN A 179 17.46 -14.14 -46.09
CA GLN A 179 17.41 -12.69 -45.83
C GLN A 179 16.12 -12.07 -46.39
N PRO A 180 15.68 -10.92 -45.83
CA PRO A 180 15.75 -9.71 -46.64
C PRO A 180 16.22 -8.47 -45.89
N SER A 181 16.96 -7.64 -46.62
CA SER A 181 17.38 -6.27 -46.35
C SER A 181 16.21 -5.29 -46.33
N TYR A 182 16.23 -4.34 -45.38
CA TYR A 182 15.54 -3.06 -45.52
C TYR A 182 16.51 -1.93 -45.16
N GLU A 183 16.92 -1.19 -46.18
CA GLU A 183 17.40 0.19 -46.09
C GLU A 183 16.18 1.11 -46.24
N SER A 184 16.16 2.21 -45.48
CA SER A 184 15.41 3.41 -45.84
C SER A 184 15.86 4.56 -44.94
N ASP A 185 16.42 5.56 -45.61
CA ASP A 185 16.83 6.86 -45.12
C ASP A 185 15.67 7.69 -44.53
N ASN A 186 16.01 8.66 -43.69
CA ASN A 186 15.48 10.03 -43.70
C ASN A 186 16.35 10.95 -42.82
N GLU A 187 17.07 11.83 -43.53
CA GLU A 187 17.42 13.25 -43.26
C GLU A 187 16.20 14.02 -42.70
N ASP A 188 16.21 15.18 -42.04
CA ASP A 188 17.14 16.23 -41.59
C ASP A 188 16.26 17.24 -40.75
N GLU A 189 16.88 18.29 -40.20
CA GLU A 189 16.30 19.59 -39.75
C GLU A 189 15.62 19.63 -38.35
N ASP A 190 15.72 20.67 -37.51
CA ASP A 190 16.44 21.95 -37.52
C ASP A 190 16.35 22.60 -36.13
N ASP A 191 17.24 23.56 -35.89
CA ASP A 191 17.37 24.45 -34.73
C ASP A 191 16.11 25.29 -34.41
N SER A 192 15.91 25.66 -33.14
CA SER A 192 15.50 27.04 -32.79
C SER A 192 15.65 27.39 -31.30
N ASP A 193 16.59 28.31 -31.07
CA ASP A 193 16.73 29.19 -29.91
C ASP A 193 15.56 30.17 -29.78
N CYS A 194 15.14 30.47 -28.53
CA CYS A 194 14.74 31.83 -28.18
C CYS A 194 14.87 32.13 -26.67
N ARG A 195 15.78 33.06 -26.37
CA ARG A 195 15.90 33.88 -25.15
C ARG A 195 14.83 35.00 -25.16
N THR A 196 14.37 35.46 -23.99
CA THR A 196 14.69 36.75 -23.33
C THR A 196 13.63 37.20 -22.31
N ASN A 197 14.12 37.62 -21.13
CA ASN A 197 13.76 38.75 -20.25
C ASN A 197 12.30 39.25 -20.12
N ASP A 198 11.84 39.45 -18.88
CA ASP A 198 11.58 40.81 -18.36
C ASP A 198 11.29 40.87 -16.85
N ASP A 199 11.75 41.97 -16.26
CA ASP A 199 11.60 42.42 -14.87
C ASP A 199 10.14 42.78 -14.52
N THR A 200 9.72 42.56 -13.27
CA THR A 200 8.88 43.54 -12.54
C THR A 200 8.73 43.20 -11.05
N SER A 201 8.96 44.22 -10.22
CA SER A 201 8.83 44.26 -8.77
C SER A 201 7.36 44.32 -8.29
N GLY A 202 7.00 43.62 -7.22
CA GLY A 202 5.70 43.77 -6.56
C GLY A 202 5.64 43.17 -5.15
N THR A 203 5.17 43.98 -4.21
CA THR A 203 5.18 43.81 -2.75
C THR A 203 4.00 42.99 -2.20
N GLY A 204 4.29 42.07 -1.26
CA GLY A 204 3.58 41.89 0.02
C GLY A 204 2.24 41.12 0.06
N SER A 205 2.18 40.08 0.91
CA SER A 205 1.22 39.90 2.03
C SER A 205 1.23 38.44 2.50
N SER A 206 1.60 38.18 3.75
CA SER A 206 1.62 36.86 4.36
C SER A 206 0.37 36.66 5.22
N ASP A 207 -0.56 35.81 4.78
CA ASP A 207 -1.66 35.35 5.61
C ASP A 207 -1.48 33.87 6.00
N LEU A 208 -1.67 33.64 7.30
CA LEU A 208 -1.48 32.41 8.05
C LEU A 208 -2.50 31.32 7.67
N TYR A 209 -2.03 30.10 7.45
CA TYR A 209 -2.88 28.90 7.36
C TYR A 209 -3.29 28.43 8.76
N SER A 210 -4.60 28.40 9.01
CA SER A 210 -5.23 27.75 10.16
C SER A 210 -5.30 26.24 9.95
N VAL A 211 -4.87 25.47 10.95
CA VAL A 211 -4.99 24.01 11.03
C VAL A 211 -6.47 23.60 10.95
N VAL A 212 -6.87 23.00 9.83
CA VAL A 212 -8.19 22.38 9.66
C VAL A 212 -8.08 20.94 10.14
N THR A 213 -8.96 20.56 11.06
CA THR A 213 -9.12 19.19 11.58
C THR A 213 -9.31 18.19 10.43
N GLU A 214 -8.51 17.13 10.43
CA GLU A 214 -8.52 16.03 9.46
C GLU A 214 -9.94 15.44 9.30
N SER A 215 -10.58 15.78 8.18
CA SER A 215 -11.85 15.19 7.78
C SER A 215 -11.55 13.89 7.03
N LEU A 216 -12.06 12.77 7.55
CA LEU A 216 -12.01 11.44 6.94
C LEU A 216 -12.59 11.52 5.52
N GLY A 217 -11.77 11.19 4.50
CA GLY A 217 -12.18 11.15 3.11
C GLY A 217 -13.18 10.02 2.88
N TYR A 218 -14.35 10.35 2.34
CA TYR A 218 -15.30 9.40 1.79
C TYR A 218 -15.56 9.77 0.33
N ILE A 219 -15.77 8.76 -0.50
CA ILE A 219 -16.35 8.90 -1.84
C ILE A 219 -17.80 9.37 -1.64
N THR A 220 -18.07 10.65 -1.90
CA THR A 220 -19.43 11.21 -1.85
C THR A 220 -20.08 11.08 -3.23
N SER A 221 -21.31 10.60 -3.29
CA SER A 221 -22.15 10.76 -4.49
C SER A 221 -22.41 12.25 -4.79
N GLU A 222 -22.81 12.56 -6.02
CA GLU A 222 -23.12 13.93 -6.48
C GLU A 222 -24.24 14.64 -5.67
N ASP A 223 -25.03 13.90 -4.88
CA ASP A 223 -26.09 14.45 -4.02
C ASP A 223 -25.68 14.57 -2.54
N GLY A 224 -24.44 14.25 -2.19
CA GLY A 224 -23.94 14.29 -0.81
C GLY A 224 -24.58 13.24 0.11
N SER A 225 -25.33 12.27 -0.43
CA SER A 225 -25.89 11.17 0.34
C SER A 225 -24.92 9.97 0.38
N LEU A 226 -24.68 9.42 1.56
CA LEU A 226 -23.75 8.30 1.73
C LEU A 226 -24.39 7.00 1.24
N LEU A 227 -24.46 6.80 -0.08
CA LEU A 227 -24.74 5.47 -0.64
C LEU A 227 -23.70 4.45 -0.14
N GLY A 228 -22.47 4.93 0.13
CA GLY A 228 -21.43 4.20 0.85
C GLY A 228 -21.82 3.79 2.27
N ASP A 229 -22.60 4.58 3.02
CA ASP A 229 -22.96 4.25 4.40
C ASP A 229 -23.96 3.11 4.47
N VAL A 230 -24.97 3.09 3.60
CA VAL A 230 -26.01 2.04 3.64
C VAL A 230 -25.44 0.69 3.21
N VAL A 231 -24.58 0.67 2.18
CA VAL A 231 -23.87 -0.54 1.76
C VAL A 231 -22.83 -0.94 2.82
N SER A 232 -22.16 0.03 3.44
CA SER A 232 -21.23 -0.22 4.54
C SER A 232 -21.93 -0.84 5.74
N ASP A 233 -23.13 -0.40 6.09
CA ASP A 233 -23.89 -0.92 7.24
C ASP A 233 -24.36 -2.35 7.00
N ALA A 234 -24.88 -2.67 5.81
CA ALA A 234 -25.29 -4.04 5.50
C ALA A 234 -24.11 -5.03 5.50
N ILE A 235 -22.94 -4.63 4.98
CA ILE A 235 -21.75 -5.49 5.01
C ILE A 235 -21.21 -5.60 6.45
N LEU A 236 -21.27 -4.52 7.23
CA LEU A 236 -20.88 -4.55 8.63
C LEU A 236 -21.79 -5.47 9.44
N GLU A 237 -23.11 -5.38 9.27
CA GLU A 237 -24.08 -6.27 9.91
C GLU A 237 -23.82 -7.74 9.55
N ALA A 238 -23.58 -8.05 8.28
CA ALA A 238 -23.21 -9.40 7.86
C ALA A 238 -21.88 -9.85 8.51
N SER A 239 -20.89 -8.96 8.58
CA SER A 239 -19.60 -9.26 9.21
C SER A 239 -19.75 -9.50 10.72
N LEU A 240 -20.63 -8.74 11.40
CA LEU A 240 -20.91 -8.93 12.82
C LEU A 240 -21.68 -10.22 13.10
N GLU A 241 -22.57 -10.60 12.18
CA GLU A 241 -23.26 -11.89 12.23
C GLU A 241 -22.26 -13.05 12.14
N ASP A 242 -21.26 -12.96 11.25
CA ASP A 242 -20.17 -13.94 11.16
C ASP A 242 -19.32 -14.01 12.44
N LEU A 243 -19.17 -12.88 13.15
CA LEU A 243 -18.52 -12.81 14.45
C LEU A 243 -19.39 -13.26 15.62
N LYS A 244 -20.66 -13.60 15.36
CA LYS A 244 -21.68 -13.94 16.36
C LYS A 244 -21.86 -12.83 17.41
N ILE A 245 -21.66 -11.58 17.02
CA ILE A 245 -21.92 -10.42 17.88
C ILE A 245 -23.37 -10.01 17.62
N THR A 246 -24.25 -10.30 18.57
CA THR A 246 -25.68 -9.99 18.46
C THR A 246 -26.00 -8.56 18.88
N ASP A 247 -25.21 -7.97 19.79
CA ASP A 247 -25.35 -6.60 20.25
C ASP A 247 -24.00 -5.88 20.25
N TYR A 248 -23.97 -4.65 19.75
CA TYR A 248 -22.81 -3.76 19.84
C TYR A 248 -22.32 -3.56 21.28
N ASN A 249 -23.23 -3.59 22.26
CA ASN A 249 -22.90 -3.48 23.68
C ASN A 249 -22.05 -4.67 24.17
N ASP A 250 -22.18 -5.84 23.55
CA ASP A 250 -21.35 -7.00 23.89
C ASP A 250 -19.89 -6.69 23.57
N LEU A 251 -19.59 -6.17 22.38
CA LEU A 251 -18.23 -5.83 21.97
C LEU A 251 -17.61 -4.69 22.81
N LEU A 252 -18.42 -3.72 23.23
CA LEU A 252 -17.99 -2.62 24.10
C LEU A 252 -17.75 -3.04 25.55
N SER A 253 -18.46 -4.06 26.03
CA SER A 253 -18.32 -4.59 27.38
C SER A 253 -17.26 -5.68 27.52
N MET A 254 -16.78 -6.25 26.40
CA MET A 254 -15.66 -7.19 26.40
C MET A 254 -14.39 -6.55 26.95
N ASP A 255 -13.67 -7.31 27.78
CA ASP A 255 -12.31 -6.93 28.15
C ASP A 255 -11.38 -6.96 26.92
N ARG A 256 -10.24 -6.28 27.02
CA ARG A 256 -9.27 -6.15 25.93
C ARG A 256 -8.75 -7.50 25.43
N THR A 257 -8.61 -8.49 26.29
CA THR A 257 -8.08 -9.82 25.93
C THR A 257 -9.10 -10.61 25.10
N MET A 258 -10.35 -10.64 25.55
CA MET A 258 -11.45 -11.27 24.82
C MET A 258 -11.67 -10.60 23.46
N LYS A 259 -11.67 -9.26 23.45
CA LYS A 259 -11.78 -8.47 22.22
C LYS A 259 -10.63 -8.79 21.25
N ARG A 260 -9.38 -8.74 21.72
CA ARG A 260 -8.19 -9.09 20.93
C ARG A 260 -8.30 -10.48 20.30
N ASN A 261 -8.69 -11.49 21.07
CA ASN A 261 -8.85 -12.86 20.56
C ASN A 261 -9.94 -12.96 19.48
N LEU A 262 -11.06 -12.25 19.66
CA LEU A 262 -12.14 -12.19 18.69
C LEU A 262 -11.71 -11.50 17.38
N LEU A 263 -10.98 -10.39 17.49
CA LEU A 263 -10.55 -9.58 16.36
C LEU A 263 -9.38 -10.18 15.56
N GLN A 264 -8.67 -11.16 16.13
CA GLN A 264 -7.41 -11.66 15.57
C GLN A 264 -7.53 -12.27 14.17
N ASN A 265 -8.69 -12.84 13.84
CA ASN A 265 -8.95 -13.54 12.57
C ASN A 265 -9.80 -12.73 11.58
N ILE A 266 -10.01 -11.44 11.85
CA ILE A 266 -10.87 -10.55 11.06
C ILE A 266 -10.05 -9.79 10.00
N ASP A 267 -10.55 -9.64 8.79
CA ASP A 267 -9.90 -8.78 7.79
C ASP A 267 -9.81 -7.31 8.24
N LEU A 268 -8.71 -6.64 7.90
CA LEU A 268 -8.47 -5.24 8.28
C LEU A 268 -9.57 -4.29 7.77
N ALA A 269 -10.23 -4.61 6.66
CA ALA A 269 -11.39 -3.87 6.17
C ALA A 269 -12.54 -3.82 7.19
N ILE A 270 -12.83 -4.96 7.82
CA ILE A 270 -13.87 -5.06 8.84
C ILE A 270 -13.40 -4.37 10.12
N LEU A 271 -12.14 -4.55 10.54
CA LEU A 271 -11.58 -3.84 11.69
C LEU A 271 -11.69 -2.32 11.51
N ARG A 272 -11.33 -1.80 10.33
CA ARG A 272 -11.45 -0.37 10.02
C ARG A 272 -12.90 0.11 10.11
N ARG A 273 -13.87 -0.66 9.62
CA ARG A 273 -15.30 -0.31 9.76
C ARG A 273 -15.76 -0.30 11.22
N LEU A 274 -15.35 -1.28 12.03
CA LEU A 274 -15.63 -1.31 13.47
C LEU A 274 -15.07 -0.05 14.17
N GLN A 275 -13.86 0.36 13.81
CA GLN A 275 -13.24 1.59 14.32
C GLN A 275 -13.98 2.85 13.89
N LEU A 276 -14.40 2.96 12.62
CA LEU A 276 -15.18 4.09 12.13
C LEU A 276 -16.54 4.22 12.85
N LYS A 277 -17.13 3.09 13.25
CA LYS A 277 -18.34 3.05 14.10
C LYS A 277 -18.04 3.21 15.60
N LYS A 278 -16.79 3.44 15.99
CA LYS A 278 -16.32 3.64 17.39
C LYS A 278 -16.62 2.45 18.31
N LEU A 279 -16.68 1.23 17.74
CA LEU A 279 -16.89 0.00 18.50
C LEU A 279 -15.57 -0.57 19.04
N ILE A 280 -14.48 -0.26 18.34
CA ILE A 280 -13.11 -0.53 18.76
C ILE A 280 -12.29 0.74 18.57
N ASP A 281 -11.21 0.89 19.31
CA ASP A 281 -10.30 2.04 19.17
C ASP A 281 -9.09 1.71 18.27
N GLU A 282 -8.20 2.67 18.07
CA GLU A 282 -6.97 2.46 17.28
C GLU A 282 -6.00 1.50 17.97
N ILE A 283 -5.97 1.47 19.31
CA ILE A 283 -5.10 0.59 20.08
C ILE A 283 -5.54 -0.87 19.88
N ASP A 284 -6.85 -1.14 19.84
CA ASP A 284 -7.42 -2.45 19.55
C ASP A 284 -6.93 -2.96 18.17
N ILE A 285 -7.00 -2.13 17.12
CA ILE A 285 -6.48 -2.50 15.79
C ILE A 285 -4.97 -2.68 15.79
N GLY A 286 -4.23 -1.72 16.37
CA GLY A 286 -2.77 -1.76 16.44
C GLY A 286 -2.25 -3.01 17.14
N THR A 287 -2.89 -3.41 18.24
CA THR A 287 -2.59 -4.65 18.97
C THR A 287 -2.81 -5.87 18.11
N VAL A 288 -3.97 -5.96 17.44
CA VAL A 288 -4.28 -7.07 16.54
C VAL A 288 -3.24 -7.17 15.43
N LEU A 289 -2.89 -6.06 14.78
CA LEU A 289 -1.90 -6.03 13.70
C LEU A 289 -0.50 -6.45 14.17
N LEU A 290 -0.05 -5.95 15.33
CA LEU A 290 1.23 -6.33 15.93
C LEU A 290 1.30 -7.83 16.21
N ASP A 291 0.20 -8.44 16.67
CA ASP A 291 0.14 -9.88 16.89
C ASP A 291 0.24 -10.69 15.60
N ARG A 292 -0.38 -10.22 14.51
CA ARG A 292 -0.27 -10.90 13.21
C ARG A 292 1.17 -10.84 12.73
N LEU A 293 1.78 -9.66 12.86
CA LEU A 293 3.17 -9.45 12.51
C LEU A 293 4.09 -10.38 13.31
N ASP A 294 3.93 -10.47 14.64
CA ASP A 294 4.73 -11.38 15.47
C ASP A 294 4.50 -12.85 15.10
N GLN A 295 3.25 -13.25 14.86
CA GLN A 295 2.92 -14.61 14.42
C GLN A 295 3.62 -14.97 13.10
N ASP A 296 3.60 -14.06 12.12
CA ASP A 296 4.20 -14.29 10.81
C ASP A 296 5.74 -14.24 10.87
N LEU A 297 6.32 -13.34 11.67
CA LEU A 297 7.77 -13.26 11.89
C LEU A 297 8.32 -14.48 12.63
N ARG A 298 7.58 -15.05 13.59
CA ARG A 298 8.00 -16.28 14.29
C ARG A 298 8.15 -17.47 13.36
N ARG A 299 7.38 -17.53 12.27
CA ARG A 299 7.57 -18.57 11.24
C ARG A 299 8.95 -18.46 10.59
N LEU A 300 9.44 -17.24 10.44
CA LEU A 300 10.79 -16.91 9.98
C LEU A 300 11.82 -16.92 11.13
N THR A 301 11.53 -17.53 12.29
CA THR A 301 12.47 -17.55 13.43
C THR A 301 12.90 -16.15 13.90
N LEU A 302 12.06 -15.13 13.67
CA LEU A 302 12.22 -13.76 14.14
C LEU A 302 11.17 -13.41 15.19
N ASN A 303 11.40 -12.37 15.97
CA ASN A 303 10.44 -11.84 16.95
C ASN A 303 10.12 -10.38 16.63
N ALA A 304 8.84 -10.00 16.65
CA ALA A 304 8.39 -8.66 16.25
C ALA A 304 9.10 -7.55 17.02
N THR A 305 9.17 -7.64 18.35
CA THR A 305 9.83 -6.61 19.18
C THR A 305 11.27 -6.37 18.74
N SER A 306 12.05 -7.44 18.56
CA SER A 306 13.46 -7.31 18.12
C SER A 306 13.60 -6.78 16.69
N VAL A 307 12.68 -7.12 15.80
CA VAL A 307 12.67 -6.67 14.40
C VAL A 307 12.26 -5.20 14.32
N LEU A 308 11.19 -4.80 15.01
CA LEU A 308 10.72 -3.42 15.07
C LEU A 308 11.77 -2.49 15.69
N ARG A 309 12.48 -2.94 16.73
CA ARG A 309 13.61 -2.19 17.29
C ARG A 309 14.76 -2.02 16.29
N MET A 310 15.09 -3.09 15.55
CA MET A 310 16.08 -2.99 14.47
C MET A 310 15.62 -2.00 13.38
N MET A 311 14.34 -2.06 13.02
CA MET A 311 13.73 -1.16 12.03
C MET A 311 13.81 0.30 12.46
N GLU A 312 13.44 0.62 13.71
CA GLU A 312 13.53 1.95 14.31
C GLU A 312 14.97 2.51 14.23
N LEU A 313 15.97 1.69 14.55
CA LEU A 313 17.38 2.12 14.59
C LEU A 313 18.03 2.25 13.21
N THR A 314 17.42 1.69 12.17
CA THR A 314 18.00 1.60 10.83
C THR A 314 17.16 2.27 9.75
N ASP A 315 16.05 2.90 10.14
CA ASP A 315 14.99 3.39 9.25
C ASP A 315 14.47 2.30 8.30
N THR A 316 14.58 1.03 8.65
CA THR A 316 14.19 -0.08 7.77
C THR A 316 12.68 -0.28 7.81
N VAL A 317 12.07 -0.57 6.66
CA VAL A 317 10.65 -0.91 6.55
C VAL A 317 10.45 -2.29 5.94
N ILE A 318 9.37 -2.97 6.30
CA ILE A 318 8.93 -4.20 5.64
C ILE A 318 7.95 -3.81 4.53
N SER A 319 8.05 -4.43 3.35
CA SER A 319 7.06 -4.25 2.28
C SER A 319 6.87 -5.55 1.49
N GLY A 320 6.31 -5.46 0.28
CA GLY A 320 6.09 -6.59 -0.61
C GLY A 320 5.02 -7.54 -0.09
N SER A 321 5.21 -8.84 -0.36
CA SER A 321 4.13 -9.80 -0.10
C SER A 321 3.92 -10.22 1.35
N PHE A 322 4.87 -9.88 2.23
CA PHE A 322 4.81 -10.26 3.64
C PHE A 322 3.68 -9.53 4.40
N ILE A 323 3.17 -8.42 3.87
CA ILE A 323 2.17 -7.58 4.54
C ILE A 323 0.75 -8.09 4.35
N HIS A 324 0.47 -8.78 3.25
CA HIS A 324 -0.88 -9.27 2.98
C HIS A 324 -1.50 -10.17 4.07
N PRO A 325 -0.81 -11.13 4.71
CA PRO A 325 -1.37 -11.90 5.82
C PRO A 325 -1.61 -11.08 7.09
N VAL A 326 -0.99 -9.90 7.20
CA VAL A 326 -1.22 -8.93 8.27
C VAL A 326 -2.50 -8.13 8.00
N ILE A 327 -2.68 -7.65 6.75
CA ILE A 327 -3.89 -6.93 6.31
C ILE A 327 -5.11 -7.85 6.26
N GLY A 328 -5.02 -8.94 5.50
CA GLY A 328 -6.09 -9.90 5.29
C GLY A 328 -5.79 -11.21 5.99
N ARG A 329 -6.79 -11.78 6.66
CA ARG A 329 -6.71 -13.11 7.24
C ARG A 329 -7.19 -14.11 6.20
N GLY A 330 -6.25 -14.89 5.67
CA GLY A 330 -6.51 -15.89 4.65
C GLY A 330 -5.50 -17.03 4.68
N THR A 331 -5.52 -17.87 3.65
CA THR A 331 -4.61 -19.00 3.48
C THR A 331 -3.22 -18.61 2.96
N LEU A 332 -2.97 -17.31 2.80
CA LEU A 332 -1.70 -16.83 2.28
C LEU A 332 -0.63 -16.96 3.34
N VAL A 333 0.33 -17.84 3.09
CA VAL A 333 1.56 -17.94 3.88
C VAL A 333 2.64 -17.20 3.11
N PRO A 334 3.28 -16.17 3.70
CA PRO A 334 4.38 -15.49 3.05
C PRO A 334 5.59 -16.43 3.01
N ASN A 335 6.20 -16.55 1.83
CA ASN A 335 7.38 -17.41 1.62
C ASN A 335 8.70 -16.64 1.82
N ASP A 336 8.61 -15.32 1.78
CA ASP A 336 9.73 -14.38 1.85
C ASP A 336 9.34 -13.12 2.63
N LEU A 337 10.35 -12.49 3.21
CA LEU A 337 10.27 -11.17 3.84
C LEU A 337 11.14 -10.19 3.06
N ASP A 338 10.56 -9.07 2.65
CA ASP A 338 11.26 -8.01 1.94
C ASP A 338 11.50 -6.83 2.88
N LEU A 339 12.76 -6.57 3.22
CA LEU A 339 13.21 -5.46 4.05
C LEU A 339 13.82 -4.37 3.15
N PHE A 340 13.35 -3.14 3.28
CA PHE A 340 13.86 -1.98 2.56
C PHE A 340 14.64 -1.11 3.54
N THR A 341 15.89 -0.81 3.21
CA THR A 341 16.81 -0.07 4.08
C THR A 341 17.66 0.91 3.27
N THR A 342 18.50 1.69 3.94
CA THR A 342 19.36 2.70 3.31
C THR A 342 20.79 2.19 3.13
N LEU A 343 21.55 2.81 2.22
CA LEU A 343 22.99 2.61 2.10
C LEU A 343 23.77 2.86 3.40
N LYS A 344 23.24 3.71 4.30
CA LYS A 344 23.92 4.05 5.56
C LYS A 344 23.77 2.94 6.60
N THR A 345 22.65 2.22 6.58
CA THR A 345 22.23 1.35 7.68
C THR A 345 22.15 -0.14 7.31
N PHE A 346 22.24 -0.52 6.03
CA PHE A 346 22.10 -1.93 5.61
C PHE A 346 23.07 -2.89 6.30
N GLY A 347 24.32 -2.48 6.59
CA GLY A 347 25.28 -3.32 7.28
C GLY A 347 24.82 -3.72 8.70
N MET A 348 24.09 -2.84 9.39
CA MET A 348 23.49 -3.15 10.69
C MET A 348 22.34 -4.16 10.53
N VAL A 349 21.52 -4.02 9.49
CA VAL A 349 20.44 -4.97 9.16
C VAL A 349 21.02 -6.36 8.87
N LEU A 350 22.04 -6.45 8.02
CA LEU A 350 22.72 -7.71 7.71
C LEU A 350 23.34 -8.35 8.95
N SER A 351 24.00 -7.55 9.81
CA SER A 351 24.58 -8.05 11.05
C SER A 351 23.52 -8.59 12.02
N TYR A 352 22.38 -7.89 12.17
CA TYR A 352 21.24 -8.37 12.97
C TYR A 352 20.72 -9.70 12.44
N LEU A 353 20.49 -9.81 11.12
CA LEU A 353 19.98 -11.04 10.50
C LEU A 353 20.98 -12.20 10.61
N GLY A 354 22.28 -11.93 10.45
CA GLY A 354 23.35 -12.91 10.68
C GLY A 354 23.31 -13.50 12.09
N LYS A 355 23.14 -12.65 13.12
CA LYS A 355 22.95 -13.10 14.51
C LYS A 355 21.67 -13.92 14.70
N LYS A 356 20.65 -13.75 13.85
CA LYS A 356 19.41 -14.57 13.81
C LYS A 356 19.55 -15.83 12.93
N GLY A 357 20.75 -16.17 12.49
CA GLY A 357 21.04 -17.38 11.73
C GLY A 357 20.82 -17.27 10.22
N TYR A 358 20.69 -16.05 9.69
CA TYR A 358 20.60 -15.78 8.26
C TYR A 358 21.99 -15.45 7.70
N GLY A 359 22.73 -16.47 7.29
CA GLY A 359 24.14 -16.35 6.87
C GLY A 359 24.39 -16.55 5.37
N SER A 360 23.54 -17.31 4.67
CA SER A 360 23.75 -17.55 3.23
C SER A 360 23.37 -16.30 2.44
N CYS A 361 24.35 -15.46 2.15
CA CYS A 361 24.17 -14.21 1.44
C CYS A 361 24.53 -14.38 -0.03
N LYS A 362 23.51 -14.32 -0.90
CA LYS A 362 23.73 -14.10 -2.31
C LYS A 362 23.44 -12.64 -2.61
N GLU A 363 24.49 -11.88 -2.89
CA GLU A 363 24.32 -10.59 -3.54
C GLU A 363 23.77 -10.88 -4.95
N VAL A 364 22.50 -10.54 -5.18
CA VAL A 364 21.84 -10.76 -6.46
C VAL A 364 22.25 -9.67 -7.47
N TYR A 365 22.97 -8.64 -7.01
CA TYR A 365 23.29 -7.45 -7.78
C TYR A 365 24.63 -6.83 -7.35
N PRO A 366 25.69 -6.94 -8.19
CA PRO A 366 26.15 -5.72 -8.86
C PRO A 366 26.62 -5.92 -10.32
N GLN A 367 26.46 -4.85 -11.10
CA GLN A 367 27.16 -4.50 -12.35
C GLN A 367 27.70 -5.64 -13.25
N GLY A 368 26.84 -6.25 -14.07
CA GLY A 368 27.26 -7.27 -15.05
C GLY A 368 26.35 -7.42 -16.27
N SER A 369 26.39 -6.42 -17.17
CA SER A 369 25.95 -6.42 -18.58
C SER A 369 24.51 -6.76 -19.00
N ARG A 370 23.63 -7.35 -18.18
CA ARG A 370 22.21 -7.54 -18.57
C ARG A 370 21.26 -7.29 -17.41
N ARG A 371 20.91 -6.01 -17.19
CA ARG A 371 19.72 -5.68 -16.40
C ARG A 371 18.52 -6.35 -17.10
N PRO A 372 17.75 -7.22 -16.43
CA PRO A 372 16.47 -7.65 -16.97
C PRO A 372 15.64 -6.40 -17.28
N ALA A 373 14.95 -6.36 -18.42
CA ALA A 373 14.24 -5.16 -18.89
C ALA A 373 13.23 -4.57 -17.88
N TYR A 374 12.72 -5.35 -16.92
CA TYR A 374 11.83 -4.83 -15.88
C TYR A 374 12.57 -4.09 -14.75
N MET A 375 13.88 -4.25 -14.63
CA MET A 375 14.74 -3.61 -13.62
C MET A 375 15.37 -2.30 -14.11
N SER A 376 15.14 -1.88 -15.36
CA SER A 376 15.48 -0.52 -15.79
C SER A 376 14.79 0.53 -14.90
N ASN A 377 13.67 0.17 -14.28
CA ASN A 377 12.85 1.03 -13.45
C ASN A 377 13.18 0.93 -11.96
N LEU A 378 14.26 0.23 -11.58
CA LEU A 378 14.75 0.11 -10.21
C LEU A 378 16.03 0.92 -10.05
N GLU A 379 16.11 2.09 -10.68
CA GLU A 379 17.30 2.94 -10.60
C GLU A 379 17.62 3.33 -9.15
N ASP A 380 16.62 3.31 -8.28
CA ASP A 380 16.75 3.68 -6.86
C ASP A 380 17.11 2.50 -5.94
N ILE A 381 17.32 1.31 -6.48
CA ILE A 381 17.87 0.18 -5.73
C ILE A 381 19.37 0.09 -6.00
N SER A 382 20.16 0.17 -4.94
CA SER A 382 21.61 -0.04 -4.98
C SER A 382 21.97 -1.53 -4.98
N PHE A 383 21.44 -2.28 -4.00
CA PHE A 383 21.78 -3.68 -3.77
C PHE A 383 20.54 -4.49 -3.39
N ILE A 384 20.59 -5.79 -3.68
CA ILE A 384 19.64 -6.77 -3.18
C ILE A 384 20.44 -7.95 -2.61
N PHE A 385 20.36 -8.14 -1.31
CA PHE A 385 20.91 -9.31 -0.63
C PHE A 385 19.81 -10.33 -0.41
N GLU A 386 19.94 -11.51 -0.99
CA GLU A 386 19.11 -12.66 -0.65
C GLU A 386 19.79 -13.43 0.48
N LEU A 387 19.14 -13.46 1.64
CA LEU A 387 19.59 -14.17 2.83
C LEU A 387 18.73 -15.41 3.07
N ARG A 388 19.36 -16.50 3.49
CA ARG A 388 18.68 -17.72 3.94
C ARG A 388 19.22 -18.22 5.26
N ASN A 389 18.32 -18.81 6.05
CA ASN A 389 18.69 -19.55 7.27
C ASN A 389 18.72 -21.07 7.02
N LYS A 390 19.08 -21.83 8.06
CA LYS A 390 19.15 -23.31 8.00
C LYS A 390 17.82 -23.99 7.60
N LYS A 391 16.69 -23.31 7.76
CA LYS A 391 15.36 -23.80 7.36
C LYS A 391 14.96 -23.38 5.94
N ALA A 392 15.89 -22.81 5.18
CA ALA A 392 15.69 -22.26 3.84
C ALA A 392 14.67 -21.11 3.75
N TYR A 393 14.26 -20.52 4.87
CA TYR A 393 13.45 -19.31 4.87
C TYR A 393 14.24 -18.16 4.26
N LYS A 394 13.57 -17.37 3.43
CA LYS A 394 14.20 -16.34 2.60
C LYS A 394 13.87 -14.94 3.14
N ILE A 395 14.90 -14.10 3.25
CA ILE A 395 14.76 -12.66 3.50
C ILE A 395 15.51 -11.93 2.39
N ASN A 396 14.85 -10.98 1.74
CA ASN A 396 15.52 -10.04 0.84
C ASN A 396 15.79 -8.75 1.61
N VAL A 397 17.02 -8.27 1.58
CA VAL A 397 17.39 -6.92 2.03
C VAL A 397 17.64 -6.07 0.80
N ILE A 398 16.70 -5.17 0.52
CA ILE A 398 16.72 -4.23 -0.60
C ILE A 398 17.30 -2.91 -0.08
N VAL A 399 18.44 -2.51 -0.64
CA VAL A 399 19.13 -1.28 -0.25
C VAL A 399 18.77 -0.17 -1.22
N SER A 400 18.02 0.81 -0.75
CA SER A 400 17.66 2.02 -1.51
C SER A 400 18.85 2.97 -1.63
N LYS A 401 18.91 3.73 -2.73
CA LYS A 401 19.87 4.83 -2.93
C LYS A 401 19.65 5.98 -1.96
N GLY A 402 18.41 6.24 -1.56
CA GLY A 402 18.09 7.10 -0.43
C GLY A 402 17.05 6.49 0.47
N ARG A 403 15.84 7.07 0.53
CA ARG A 403 14.83 6.61 1.48
C ARG A 403 14.30 5.22 1.11
N PRO A 404 14.01 4.35 2.09
CA PRO A 404 13.46 3.03 1.82
C PRO A 404 12.10 3.04 1.10
N LEU A 405 11.33 4.12 1.27
CA LEU A 405 10.05 4.32 0.59
C LEU A 405 10.19 4.52 -0.91
N LEU A 406 11.30 5.09 -1.40
CA LEU A 406 11.47 5.42 -2.81
C LEU A 406 11.22 4.22 -3.74
N PRO A 407 11.87 3.05 -3.59
CA PRO A 407 11.56 1.89 -4.42
C PRO A 407 10.16 1.30 -4.18
N ILE A 408 9.56 1.49 -3.00
CA ILE A 408 8.21 0.98 -2.68
C ILE A 408 7.16 1.74 -3.49
N LEU A 409 7.28 3.07 -3.57
CA LEU A 409 6.39 3.94 -4.37
C LEU A 409 6.45 3.62 -5.87
N GLN A 410 7.48 2.89 -6.29
CA GLN A 410 7.69 2.49 -7.67
C GLN A 410 7.23 1.06 -7.95
N PHE A 411 6.55 0.39 -7.03
CA PHE A 411 6.06 -0.94 -7.33
C PHE A 411 5.05 -0.96 -8.50
N HIS A 412 4.84 -2.15 -9.04
CA HIS A 412 4.01 -2.36 -10.22
C HIS A 412 2.51 -2.30 -9.96
N SER A 413 2.07 -2.37 -8.71
CA SER A 413 0.68 -2.23 -8.34
C SER A 413 0.55 -1.73 -6.91
N THR A 414 -0.56 -1.08 -6.58
CA THR A 414 -0.77 -0.52 -5.25
C THR A 414 -0.82 -1.53 -4.09
N PRO A 415 -1.25 -2.80 -4.24
CA PRO A 415 -1.23 -3.76 -3.14
C PRO A 415 0.14 -3.96 -2.50
N VAL A 416 1.21 -3.89 -3.29
CA VAL A 416 2.59 -4.08 -2.81
C VAL A 416 3.28 -2.78 -2.39
N MET A 417 2.59 -1.64 -2.49
CA MET A 417 3.09 -0.34 -2.03
C MET A 417 2.86 -0.12 -0.53
N ASN A 418 2.02 -0.93 0.10
CA ASN A 418 1.86 -0.89 1.55
C ASN A 418 3.17 -1.28 2.24
N TYR A 419 3.41 -0.74 3.43
CA TYR A 419 4.61 -1.05 4.19
C TYR A 419 4.32 -1.06 5.70
N ILE A 420 5.17 -1.77 6.44
CA ILE A 420 5.17 -1.76 7.90
C ILE A 420 6.46 -1.05 8.32
N ALA A 421 6.31 0.04 9.05
CA ALA A 421 7.39 0.73 9.75
C ALA A 421 7.45 0.27 11.21
N TYR A 422 8.44 0.74 11.97
CA TYR A 422 8.57 0.36 13.38
C TYR A 422 7.36 0.78 14.23
N HIS A 423 6.65 1.83 13.81
CA HIS A 423 5.52 2.42 14.53
C HIS A 423 4.14 1.93 14.05
N GLY A 424 4.05 1.15 12.96
CA GLY A 424 2.74 0.70 12.48
C GLY A 424 2.69 0.26 11.02
N LEU A 425 1.48 -0.10 10.59
CA LEU A 425 1.14 -0.41 9.20
C LEU A 425 0.70 0.86 8.48
N VAL A 426 1.30 1.14 7.33
CA VAL A 426 0.91 2.23 6.44
C VAL A 426 0.39 1.66 5.12
N CYS A 427 -0.89 1.94 4.84
CA CYS A 427 -1.51 1.66 3.56
C CYS A 427 -1.54 2.93 2.73
N LEU A 428 -0.72 3.01 1.69
CA LEU A 428 -0.64 4.19 0.82
C LEU A 428 -1.92 4.40 -0.01
N TYR A 429 -2.70 3.35 -0.17
CA TYR A 429 -4.00 3.37 -0.83
C TYR A 429 -4.99 2.61 0.04
N ASP A 430 -5.97 3.32 0.59
CA ASP A 430 -7.05 2.76 1.41
C ASP A 430 -7.79 1.58 0.76
N ILE A 431 -7.99 1.62 -0.57
CA ILE A 431 -8.61 0.55 -1.36
C ILE A 431 -7.91 -0.81 -1.21
N THR A 432 -6.61 -0.83 -0.88
CA THR A 432 -5.85 -2.07 -0.71
C THR A 432 -6.27 -2.85 0.53
N ILE A 433 -6.87 -2.19 1.51
CA ILE A 433 -7.45 -2.83 2.69
C ILE A 433 -8.65 -3.71 2.30
N TYR A 434 -9.34 -3.35 1.20
CA TYR A 434 -10.48 -4.06 0.65
C TYR A 434 -10.09 -5.08 -0.43
N GLN A 435 -8.81 -5.47 -0.51
CA GLN A 435 -8.27 -6.34 -1.56
C GLN A 435 -8.47 -5.78 -2.98
N LEU A 436 -8.56 -4.46 -3.12
CA LEU A 436 -8.57 -3.79 -4.42
C LEU A 436 -7.19 -3.20 -4.71
N GLY A 437 -6.81 -3.13 -5.97
CA GLY A 437 -5.51 -2.62 -6.38
C GLY A 437 -5.58 -1.90 -7.71
N ILE A 438 -4.57 -1.09 -7.98
CA ILE A 438 -4.41 -0.37 -9.24
C ILE A 438 -3.09 -0.80 -9.84
N ASN A 439 -3.09 -1.10 -11.13
CA ASN A 439 -1.87 -1.33 -11.89
C ASN A 439 -1.09 -0.01 -12.05
N ASN A 440 0.24 -0.04 -11.90
CA ASN A 440 1.13 1.10 -12.05
C ASN A 440 1.99 1.00 -13.33
N TYR A 441 1.46 0.31 -14.35
CA TYR A 441 2.06 0.14 -15.67
C TYR A 441 0.97 0.23 -16.75
N VAL A 442 1.19 1.04 -17.79
CA VAL A 442 0.27 1.12 -18.93
C VAL A 442 0.39 -0.13 -19.81
N ASN A 443 1.63 -0.60 -20.03
CA ASN A 443 1.94 -1.80 -20.81
C ASN A 443 2.91 -2.71 -20.03
N PRO A 444 2.43 -3.45 -19.02
CA PRO A 444 3.30 -4.22 -18.15
C PRO A 444 4.09 -5.29 -18.94
N PRO A 445 5.43 -5.36 -18.80
CA PRO A 445 6.19 -6.44 -19.40
C PRO A 445 5.76 -7.80 -18.81
N ALA A 446 6.00 -8.90 -19.54
CA ALA A 446 5.50 -10.23 -19.16
C ALA A 446 5.78 -10.65 -17.71
N ARG A 447 6.95 -10.27 -17.15
CA ARG A 447 7.27 -10.55 -15.75
C ARG A 447 6.41 -9.74 -14.78
N VAL A 448 6.13 -8.47 -15.08
CA VAL A 448 5.21 -7.65 -14.29
C VAL A 448 3.79 -8.21 -14.38
N GLN A 449 3.35 -8.67 -15.56
CA GLN A 449 2.06 -9.34 -15.71
C GLN A 449 1.97 -10.59 -14.82
N GLN A 450 3.04 -11.39 -14.74
CA GLN A 450 3.10 -12.55 -13.83
C GLN A 450 3.00 -12.13 -12.35
N CYS A 451 3.58 -10.98 -11.98
CA CYS A 451 3.42 -10.42 -10.64
C CYS A 451 1.98 -9.97 -10.38
N ILE A 452 1.32 -9.30 -11.32
CA ILE A 452 -0.10 -8.93 -11.22
C ILE A 452 -0.96 -10.19 -11.01
N VAL A 453 -0.82 -11.20 -11.88
CA VAL A 453 -1.53 -12.48 -11.79
C VAL A 453 -1.22 -13.22 -10.48
N LYS A 454 -0.02 -13.07 -9.92
CA LYS A 454 0.32 -13.59 -8.58
C LYS A 454 -0.57 -12.94 -7.52
N TYR A 455 -0.83 -11.64 -7.55
CA TYR A 455 -1.67 -10.96 -6.56
C TYR A 455 -3.17 -11.18 -6.80
N GLU A 456 -3.61 -11.31 -8.04
CA GLU A 456 -4.99 -11.69 -8.35
C GLU A 456 -5.34 -13.07 -7.76
N ARG A 457 -4.43 -14.03 -7.88
CA ARG A 457 -4.57 -15.37 -7.25
C ARG A 457 -4.60 -15.34 -5.73
N ARG A 458 -4.18 -14.22 -5.12
CA ARG A 458 -4.18 -14.00 -3.67
C ARG A 458 -5.42 -13.26 -3.19
N GLY A 459 -6.40 -13.06 -4.07
CA GLY A 459 -7.68 -12.43 -3.76
C GLY A 459 -7.78 -10.97 -4.17
N PHE A 460 -6.70 -10.37 -4.70
CA PHE A 460 -6.78 -8.98 -5.13
C PHE A 460 -7.54 -8.82 -6.44
N GLU A 461 -8.39 -7.81 -6.51
CA GLU A 461 -8.92 -7.31 -7.78
C GLU A 461 -8.05 -6.14 -8.23
N ILE A 462 -7.24 -6.34 -9.27
CA ILE A 462 -6.33 -5.31 -9.78
C ILE A 462 -6.95 -4.66 -11.01
N TRP A 463 -7.17 -3.36 -10.93
CA TRP A 463 -7.76 -2.57 -11.99
C TRP A 463 -6.70 -1.97 -12.89
N ASP A 464 -6.83 -2.24 -14.20
CA ASP A 464 -6.09 -1.55 -15.25
C ASP A 464 -6.77 -0.24 -15.68
N ARG A 465 -8.10 -0.18 -15.49
CA ARG A 465 -8.95 0.99 -15.75
C ARG A 465 -9.92 1.17 -14.62
N PHE A 466 -10.07 2.41 -14.20
CA PHE A 466 -11.02 2.76 -13.15
C PHE A 466 -12.38 3.01 -13.79
N GLU A 467 -13.18 1.94 -13.91
CA GLU A 467 -14.53 2.02 -14.49
C GLU A 467 -15.54 2.68 -13.53
N GLU A 468 -15.29 2.58 -12.22
CA GLU A 468 -16.14 3.16 -11.19
C GLU A 468 -16.25 4.68 -11.30
N GLU A 469 -17.35 5.22 -10.76
CA GLU A 469 -17.54 6.65 -10.56
C GLU A 469 -16.49 7.14 -9.56
N HIS A 470 -15.49 7.84 -10.09
CA HIS A 470 -14.47 8.54 -9.33
C HIS A 470 -14.23 9.89 -10.01
N THR A 471 -13.76 10.85 -9.24
CA THR A 471 -13.38 12.18 -9.71
C THR A 471 -11.88 12.19 -9.99
N CYS A 472 -11.49 12.19 -11.28
CA CYS A 472 -10.07 12.16 -11.64
C CYS A 472 -9.33 13.33 -10.95
N LYS A 473 -8.12 13.08 -10.45
CA LYS A 473 -7.24 14.02 -9.73
C LYS A 473 -7.67 14.41 -8.30
N ILE A 474 -8.82 13.93 -7.83
CA ILE A 474 -9.33 14.23 -6.49
C ILE A 474 -9.32 12.98 -5.62
N ASP A 475 -9.84 11.87 -6.13
CA ASP A 475 -9.95 10.64 -5.33
C ASP A 475 -8.58 9.98 -5.16
N GLY A 476 -8.25 9.51 -3.96
CA GLY A 476 -6.96 8.88 -3.68
C GLY A 476 -6.68 7.62 -4.51
N CYS A 477 -7.73 6.93 -4.95
CA CYS A 477 -7.66 5.78 -5.83
C CYS A 477 -7.54 6.15 -7.32
N CYS A 478 -7.67 7.43 -7.69
CA CYS A 478 -7.47 7.83 -9.08
C CYS A 478 -5.97 7.79 -9.44
N PRO A 479 -5.57 7.13 -10.53
CA PRO A 479 -4.17 7.10 -10.98
C PRO A 479 -3.56 8.48 -11.28
N GLN A 480 -4.39 9.48 -11.56
CA GLN A 480 -3.95 10.85 -11.85
C GLN A 480 -3.81 11.73 -10.62
N THR A 481 -4.33 11.31 -9.48
CA THR A 481 -4.18 12.06 -8.24
C THR A 481 -2.71 12.05 -7.85
N ILE A 482 -2.15 13.25 -7.67
CA ILE A 482 -0.84 13.40 -7.06
C ILE A 482 -1.04 13.11 -5.58
N ARG A 483 -0.48 11.97 -5.15
CA ARG A 483 -0.56 11.48 -3.78
C ARG A 483 0.64 12.01 -2.99
N SER A 484 0.45 12.09 -1.69
CA SER A 484 1.49 12.44 -0.72
C SER A 484 1.43 11.51 0.47
N LEU A 485 2.56 11.24 1.11
CA LEU A 485 2.62 10.45 2.33
C LEU A 485 1.75 11.07 3.45
N PHE A 486 1.51 12.38 3.36
CA PHE A 486 0.71 13.14 4.31
C PHE A 486 -0.72 13.41 3.84
N ASP A 487 -1.16 12.82 2.73
CA ASP A 487 -2.54 12.99 2.29
C ASP A 487 -3.53 12.15 3.13
N ARG A 488 -4.81 12.51 3.02
CA ARG A 488 -5.91 11.93 3.79
C ARG A 488 -6.25 10.48 3.41
N ASP A 489 -5.82 10.04 2.23
CA ASP A 489 -6.14 8.73 1.67
C ASP A 489 -5.03 7.70 2.01
N VAL A 490 -3.93 8.16 2.63
CA VAL A 490 -2.97 7.29 3.32
C VAL A 490 -3.50 6.91 4.70
N VAL A 491 -3.77 5.62 4.88
CA VAL A 491 -4.26 5.06 6.14
C VAL A 491 -3.08 4.56 6.97
N HIS A 492 -2.98 5.02 8.21
CA HIS A 492 -1.92 4.62 9.15
C HIS A 492 -2.55 3.99 10.39
N PHE A 493 -2.21 2.74 10.66
CA PHE A 493 -2.59 2.02 11.87
C PHE A 493 -1.37 1.91 12.79
N ARG A 494 -1.33 2.72 13.85
CA ARG A 494 -0.21 2.74 14.80
C ARG A 494 -0.20 1.49 15.68
N PHE A 495 1.00 0.99 15.98
CA PHE A 495 1.19 0.01 17.04
C PHE A 495 0.99 0.68 18.41
N PRO A 496 0.64 -0.11 19.46
CA PRO A 496 0.33 0.43 20.78
C PRO A 496 1.40 1.38 21.33
N ASP A 497 2.68 1.03 21.14
CA ASP A 497 3.82 1.82 21.64
C ASP A 497 3.99 3.18 20.93
N SER A 498 3.33 3.38 19.79
CA SER A 498 3.37 4.64 19.03
C SER A 498 2.03 5.36 18.99
N ALA A 499 0.99 4.84 19.66
CA ALA A 499 -0.38 5.36 19.59
C ALA A 499 -0.53 6.81 20.09
N GLU A 500 0.41 7.29 20.91
CA GLU A 500 0.41 8.67 21.42
C GLU A 500 1.07 9.68 20.46
N VAL A 501 1.92 9.21 19.54
CA VAL A 501 2.66 10.10 18.61
C VAL A 501 1.79 10.41 17.39
N PRO A 502 1.56 11.69 17.05
CA PRO A 502 0.74 12.07 15.89
C PRO A 502 1.21 11.40 14.58
N HIS A 503 0.25 11.05 13.70
CA HIS A 503 0.56 10.39 12.42
C HIS A 503 1.56 11.17 11.58
N GLY A 504 1.42 12.50 11.51
CA GLY A 504 2.32 13.36 10.74
C GLY A 504 3.76 13.33 11.23
N GLU A 505 3.99 13.25 12.54
CA GLU A 505 5.35 13.18 13.11
C GLU A 505 6.02 11.84 12.81
N LEU A 506 5.27 10.74 12.96
CA LEU A 506 5.75 9.40 12.62
C LEU A 506 6.11 9.31 11.12
N ARG A 507 5.21 9.72 10.24
CA ARG A 507 5.45 9.71 8.78
C ARG A 507 6.61 10.63 8.37
N LYS A 508 6.78 11.77 9.04
CA LYS A 508 7.90 12.68 8.79
C LYS A 508 9.26 12.05 9.09
N SER A 509 9.32 11.09 10.01
CA SER A 509 10.55 10.32 10.26
C SER A 509 10.94 9.42 9.08
N GLU A 510 9.95 8.93 8.32
CA GLU A 510 10.15 8.06 7.17
C GLU A 510 10.61 8.85 5.94
N ALA A 511 9.97 10.00 5.69
CA ALA A 511 10.36 10.97 4.67
C ALA A 511 9.78 12.36 5.01
N GLU A 512 10.57 13.42 4.81
CA GLU A 512 10.08 14.80 4.92
C GLU A 512 9.17 15.15 3.74
N VAL A 513 9.50 14.64 2.56
CA VAL A 513 8.69 14.76 1.35
C VAL A 513 8.55 13.38 0.72
N ALA A 514 7.33 12.96 0.43
CA ALA A 514 7.09 11.77 -0.38
C ALA A 514 5.82 12.01 -1.21
N VAL A 515 6.00 12.28 -2.50
CA VAL A 515 4.95 12.66 -3.44
C VAL A 515 5.04 11.78 -4.67
N TRP A 516 3.94 11.23 -5.13
CA TRP A 516 3.95 10.35 -6.30
C TRP A 516 2.66 10.42 -7.11
N ARG A 517 2.74 9.92 -8.35
CA ARG A 517 1.59 9.71 -9.23
C ARG A 517 1.79 8.39 -9.97
N LEU A 518 0.72 7.60 -10.12
CA LEU A 518 0.78 6.34 -10.83
C LEU A 518 0.94 6.57 -12.35
N ALA A 519 1.62 5.66 -13.03
CA ALA A 519 1.85 5.72 -14.48
C ALA A 519 0.60 5.45 -15.31
N THR A 520 -0.41 4.80 -14.72
CA THR A 520 -1.70 4.50 -15.40
C THR A 520 -2.65 5.70 -15.46
N GLY A 521 -2.15 6.92 -15.26
CA GLY A 521 -2.92 8.16 -15.42
C GLY A 521 -3.64 8.27 -16.77
N ALA A 522 -3.00 7.85 -17.86
CA ALA A 522 -3.57 7.85 -19.20
C ALA A 522 -4.82 6.95 -19.36
N MET A 523 -5.01 5.99 -18.45
CA MET A 523 -6.14 5.07 -18.42
C MET A 523 -7.32 5.59 -17.58
N CYS A 524 -7.23 6.81 -17.00
CA CYS A 524 -8.35 7.49 -16.33
C CYS A 524 -9.36 8.03 -17.35
N LYS A 525 -10.56 8.39 -16.86
CA LYS A 525 -11.61 9.04 -17.68
C LYS A 525 -11.13 10.35 -18.31
N ALA A 526 -10.34 11.13 -17.59
CA ALA A 526 -9.83 12.42 -18.03
C ALA A 526 -8.35 12.30 -18.41
N THR A 527 -8.00 11.73 -19.56
CA THR A 527 -6.62 11.46 -20.00
C THR A 527 -5.63 12.58 -19.67
N THR A 528 -4.50 12.24 -19.06
CA THR A 528 -3.34 13.13 -18.95
C THR A 528 -2.64 13.24 -20.31
N ASN A 529 -1.89 14.33 -20.51
CA ASN A 529 -1.05 14.47 -21.70
C ASN A 529 0.23 13.62 -21.62
N ASP A 530 0.48 12.95 -20.49
CA ASP A 530 1.60 12.06 -20.26
C ASP A 530 1.15 10.66 -19.81
N ASP A 531 1.93 9.66 -20.22
CA ASP A 531 1.81 8.26 -19.78
C ASP A 531 2.79 7.96 -18.62
N ALA A 532 3.37 9.00 -18.02
CA ALA A 532 4.44 8.88 -17.04
C ALA A 532 3.91 9.02 -15.62
N GLY A 533 4.26 8.06 -14.76
CA GLY A 533 4.18 8.25 -13.32
C GLY A 533 5.40 9.04 -12.85
N PHE A 534 5.41 9.44 -11.58
CA PHE A 534 6.62 9.97 -10.96
C PHE A 534 6.62 9.68 -9.47
N VAL A 535 7.81 9.73 -8.88
CA VAL A 535 8.02 9.68 -7.45
C VAL A 535 9.05 10.74 -7.06
N ILE A 536 8.77 11.47 -6.01
CA ILE A 536 9.67 12.39 -5.33
C ILE A 536 9.73 11.93 -3.89
N CYS A 537 10.93 11.65 -3.36
CA CYS A 537 11.11 11.28 -1.97
C CYS A 537 12.33 12.02 -1.40
N ASP A 538 12.09 12.97 -0.50
CA ASP A 538 13.03 13.96 -0.01
C ASP A 538 13.75 14.67 -1.18
N SER A 539 15.08 14.69 -1.17
CA SER A 539 15.89 15.29 -2.23
C SER A 539 15.99 14.42 -3.49
N GLU A 540 15.39 13.23 -3.51
CA GLU A 540 15.49 12.28 -4.62
C GLU A 540 14.26 12.36 -5.52
N TYR A 541 14.50 12.41 -6.83
CA TYR A 541 13.46 12.55 -7.85
C TYR A 541 13.61 11.48 -8.91
N THR A 542 12.55 10.71 -9.16
CA THR A 542 12.52 9.62 -10.15
C THR A 542 11.29 9.71 -11.03
N VAL A 543 11.50 9.73 -12.35
CA VAL A 543 10.40 9.68 -13.34
C VAL A 543 10.08 8.23 -13.66
N LEU A 544 8.80 7.84 -13.57
CA LEU A 544 8.34 6.52 -13.97
C LEU A 544 7.87 6.57 -15.43
N ARG A 545 8.80 6.40 -16.38
CA ARG A 545 8.46 6.15 -17.79
C ARG A 545 8.15 4.66 -17.94
N ARG A 546 6.88 4.27 -18.06
CA ARG A 546 6.45 2.85 -17.96
C ARG A 546 5.45 2.41 -19.00
#